data_AF-T0VFR8-F1
#
_entry.id   AF-T0VFR8-F1
#
_cell.length_a   1.000
_cell.length_b   1.000
_cell.length_c   1.000
_cell.angle_alpha   90.00
_cell.angle_beta   90.00
_cell.angle_gamma   90.00
#
_symmetry.space_group_name_H-M   'P 1'
#
loop_
_entity.id
_entity.type
_entity.pdbx_description
1 polymer ?
#
loop_
_entity_poly.entity_id
_entity_poly.type
_entity_poly.pdbx_seq_one_letter_code
_entity_poly.pdbx_strand_id
1 'polypeptide(L)'
;MKKLNEINISGVSLPLYAFIVIVLAVTIAMGKLPLNMLGLTLLLVVMGHLLYFIGDKLPIMNSYLGGGSVFTLLGATLLATYHVIPANIITATKGFLGDSFGFLDFYIAALICGAILGMNRNLLVKASARFIPVSLVTMVVGALSVGIVGSLLGQGFGHSILYVSFPQMVGGMGAGILPLSKIYAANLHGSQAAIFSQLAPATTLGNILAIIGAVLIVKVFADSPYNGHGVLIPVNKDELKKEKLTLDPTQSGVGMMFAFSIFLLGVICNAFVPKIHSYAFMIIIVFILKAFNAVPKPLEKLCGHVQPSHYDQPHPCSPSWDRSFLD
;
A
#
# COMPACT_ATOMS: atom_id res chain seq x y z
N MET A 1 19.96 -10.80 29.89
CA MET A 1 20.53 -10.23 28.65
C MET A 1 20.29 -11.11 27.41
N LYS A 2 20.45 -12.44 27.43
CA LYS A 2 20.22 -13.30 26.24
C LYS A 2 18.81 -13.19 25.60
N LYS A 3 17.74 -13.08 26.40
CA LYS A 3 16.36 -12.92 25.90
C LYS A 3 16.04 -11.58 25.20
N LEU A 4 16.84 -10.53 25.41
CA LEU A 4 16.61 -9.22 24.76
C LEU A 4 17.25 -9.16 23.36
N ASN A 5 18.24 -10.00 23.08
CA ASN A 5 18.89 -10.07 21.77
C ASN A 5 18.11 -10.89 20.74
N GLU A 6 17.10 -11.65 21.16
CA GLU A 6 16.26 -12.46 20.28
C GLU A 6 15.08 -11.67 19.69
N ILE A 7 14.76 -10.52 20.28
CA ILE A 7 13.73 -9.62 19.76
C ILE A 7 14.37 -8.71 18.71
N ASN A 8 13.97 -8.89 17.46
CA ASN A 8 14.38 -8.04 16.35
C ASN A 8 13.25 -7.10 15.97
N ILE A 9 13.54 -5.80 15.86
CA ILE A 9 12.66 -4.80 15.26
C ILE A 9 13.17 -4.56 13.84
N SER A 10 12.45 -5.06 12.85
CA SER A 10 12.77 -4.86 11.42
C SER A 10 14.21 -5.27 11.03
N GLY A 11 14.69 -6.40 11.56
CA GLY A 11 16.04 -6.90 11.27
C GLY A 11 17.17 -6.27 12.10
N VAL A 12 16.85 -5.34 13.00
CA VAL A 12 17.79 -4.74 13.95
C VAL A 12 17.57 -5.33 15.34
N SER A 13 18.66 -5.70 16.03
CA SER A 13 18.58 -6.21 17.40
C SER A 13 18.05 -5.12 18.34
N LEU A 14 17.21 -5.50 19.31
CA LEU A 14 16.57 -4.58 20.24
C LEU A 14 17.54 -3.59 20.93
N PRO A 15 18.75 -3.99 21.40
CA PRO A 15 19.67 -3.05 22.04
C PRO A 15 20.20 -1.98 21.08
N LEU A 16 20.53 -2.36 19.84
CA LEU A 16 20.98 -1.42 18.82
C LEU A 16 19.84 -0.48 18.41
N TYR A 17 18.64 -1.02 18.28
CA TYR A 17 17.46 -0.23 17.97
C TYR A 17 17.14 0.78 19.08
N ALA A 18 17.21 0.36 20.35
CA ALA A 18 17.03 1.25 21.50
C ALA A 18 18.07 2.38 21.52
N PHE A 19 19.34 2.08 21.21
CA PHE A 19 20.38 3.09 21.05
C PHE A 19 20.01 4.12 19.98
N ILE A 20 19.56 3.68 18.80
CA ILE A 20 19.14 4.58 17.71
C ILE A 20 17.97 5.48 18.15
N VAL A 21 16.98 4.92 18.83
CA VAL A 21 15.84 5.68 19.37
C VAL A 21 16.29 6.73 20.39
N ILE A 22 17.24 6.39 21.28
CA ILE A 22 17.78 7.34 22.27
C ILE A 22 18.52 8.48 21.58
N VAL A 23 19.40 8.18 20.60
CA VAL A 23 20.13 9.19 19.84
C VAL A 23 19.16 10.13 19.13
N LEU A 24 18.11 9.59 18.51
CA LEU A 24 17.06 10.36 17.87
C LEU A 24 16.31 11.24 18.87
N ALA A 25 15.91 10.70 20.01
CA ALA A 25 15.20 11.44 21.06
C ALA A 25 16.04 12.59 21.64
N VAL A 26 17.33 12.36 21.91
CA VAL A 26 18.26 13.40 22.39
C VAL A 26 18.43 14.48 21.32
N THR A 27 18.58 14.11 20.05
CA THR A 27 18.72 15.08 18.95
C THR A 27 17.49 15.95 18.78
N ILE A 28 16.30 15.37 18.95
CA ILE A 28 15.02 16.10 18.95
C ILE A 28 14.93 17.03 20.16
N ALA A 29 15.27 16.53 21.36
CA ALA A 29 15.25 17.32 22.60
C ALA A 29 16.21 18.52 22.55
N MET A 30 17.36 18.37 21.88
CA MET A 30 18.31 19.47 21.63
C MET A 30 17.85 20.44 20.52
N GLY A 31 16.78 20.13 19.79
CA GLY A 31 16.33 20.91 18.64
C GLY A 31 17.32 20.93 17.47
N LYS A 32 18.21 19.92 17.39
CA LYS A 32 19.30 19.84 16.39
C LYS A 32 19.04 18.79 15.31
N LEU A 33 17.81 18.28 15.19
CA LEU A 33 17.46 17.33 14.14
C LEU A 33 17.57 18.01 12.76
N PRO A 34 18.39 17.48 11.83
CA PRO A 34 18.48 18.06 10.51
C PRO A 34 17.15 17.86 9.76
N LEU A 35 16.49 18.97 9.40
CA LEU A 35 15.21 18.98 8.69
C LEU A 35 15.40 18.79 7.17
N ASN A 36 16.23 17.81 6.80
CA ASN A 36 16.53 17.44 5.43
C ASN A 36 16.20 15.95 5.21
N MET A 37 16.43 15.45 3.99
CA MET A 37 16.13 14.06 3.63
C MET A 37 16.75 13.06 4.60
N LEU A 38 17.98 13.29 5.08
CA LEU A 38 18.65 12.37 6.00
C LEU A 38 17.95 12.31 7.37
N GLY A 39 17.75 13.45 8.03
CA GLY A 39 17.16 13.47 9.38
C GLY A 39 15.68 13.07 9.39
N LEU A 40 14.91 13.53 8.40
CA LEU A 40 13.49 13.20 8.29
C LEU A 40 13.25 11.74 7.92
N THR A 41 14.08 11.16 7.02
CA THR A 41 13.98 9.73 6.71
C THR A 41 14.32 8.88 7.92
N LEU A 42 15.39 9.23 8.67
CA LEU A 42 15.74 8.51 9.90
C LEU A 42 14.61 8.57 10.93
N LEU A 43 14.04 9.76 11.16
CA LEU A 43 12.89 9.94 12.03
C LEU A 43 11.72 9.04 11.63
N LEU A 44 11.32 9.09 10.36
CA LEU A 44 10.17 8.34 9.83
C LEU A 44 10.39 6.83 9.88
N VAL A 45 11.58 6.34 9.52
CA VAL A 45 11.90 4.91 9.54
C VAL A 45 11.96 4.39 10.98
N VAL A 46 12.64 5.09 11.88
CA VAL A 46 12.79 4.66 13.26
C VAL A 46 11.44 4.75 13.98
N MET A 47 10.74 5.88 13.96
CA MET A 47 9.43 5.95 14.61
C MET A 47 8.38 5.08 13.94
N GLY A 48 8.40 4.96 12.61
CA GLY A 48 7.52 4.07 11.87
C GLY A 48 7.67 2.62 12.32
N HIS A 49 8.90 2.10 12.39
CA HIS A 49 9.13 0.73 12.83
C HIS A 49 8.82 0.51 14.31
N LEU A 50 9.06 1.49 15.17
CA LEU A 50 8.76 1.39 16.60
C LEU A 50 7.25 1.26 16.81
N LEU A 51 6.49 2.18 16.21
CA LEU A 51 5.03 2.16 16.29
C LEU A 51 4.45 0.91 15.62
N TYR A 52 4.99 0.51 14.46
CA TYR A 52 4.57 -0.71 13.79
C TYR A 52 4.78 -1.95 14.67
N PHE A 53 5.95 -2.08 15.29
CA PHE A 53 6.27 -3.20 16.19
C PHE A 53 5.32 -3.25 17.38
N ILE A 54 5.01 -2.10 18.00
CA ILE A 54 4.05 -2.02 19.11
C ILE A 54 2.65 -2.43 18.62
N GLY A 55 2.21 -1.91 17.48
CA GLY A 55 0.89 -2.20 16.91
C GLY A 55 0.70 -3.65 16.50
N ASP A 56 1.73 -4.29 15.95
CA ASP A 56 1.71 -5.70 15.54
C ASP A 56 1.62 -6.65 16.75
N LYS A 57 2.15 -6.24 17.91
CA LYS A 57 2.06 -6.99 19.17
C LYS A 57 0.71 -6.83 19.87
N LEU A 58 -0.14 -5.88 19.47
CA LEU A 58 -1.45 -5.68 20.07
C LEU A 58 -2.50 -6.58 19.39
N PRO A 59 -3.11 -7.54 20.09
CA PRO A 59 -3.94 -8.59 19.47
C PRO A 59 -5.20 -8.05 18.78
N ILE A 60 -5.82 -7.01 19.34
CA ILE A 60 -7.00 -6.37 18.74
C ILE A 60 -6.62 -5.61 17.46
N MET A 61 -5.50 -4.87 17.52
CA MET A 61 -5.06 -4.05 16.40
C MET A 61 -4.62 -4.93 15.22
N ASN A 62 -3.84 -6.00 15.50
CA ASN A 62 -3.35 -6.93 14.49
C ASN A 62 -4.48 -7.71 13.80
N SER A 63 -5.42 -8.27 14.58
CA SER A 63 -6.43 -9.16 14.04
C SER A 63 -7.60 -8.44 13.36
N TYR A 64 -7.91 -7.20 13.73
CA TYR A 64 -9.15 -6.54 13.28
C TYR A 64 -8.91 -5.21 12.58
N LEU A 65 -7.94 -4.41 13.02
CA LEU A 65 -7.83 -3.01 12.61
C LEU A 65 -6.71 -2.74 11.59
N GLY A 66 -6.00 -3.75 11.10
CA GLY A 66 -4.91 -3.58 10.13
C GLY A 66 -3.50 -3.50 10.75
N GLY A 67 -3.37 -3.94 12.01
CA GLY A 67 -2.11 -4.21 12.70
C GLY A 67 -1.17 -3.01 12.85
N GLY A 68 0.12 -3.27 12.69
CA GLY A 68 1.16 -2.26 12.87
C GLY A 68 0.97 -1.03 11.99
N SER A 69 0.39 -1.17 10.79
CA SER A 69 0.21 -0.06 9.85
C SER A 69 -0.80 0.99 10.34
N VAL A 70 -1.97 0.55 10.84
CA VAL A 70 -2.99 1.46 11.40
C VAL A 70 -2.55 2.03 12.74
N PHE A 71 -1.88 1.23 13.58
CA PHE A 71 -1.30 1.76 14.81
C PHE A 71 -0.28 2.87 14.55
N THR A 72 0.55 2.71 13.51
CA THR A 72 1.54 3.73 13.14
C THR A 72 0.87 5.05 12.77
N LEU A 73 -0.25 5.00 12.03
CA LEU A 73 -1.04 6.18 11.69
C LEU A 73 -1.63 6.87 12.92
N LEU A 74 -2.31 6.10 13.78
CA LEU A 74 -2.94 6.64 14.98
C LEU A 74 -1.89 7.16 15.97
N GLY A 75 -0.83 6.38 16.20
CA GLY A 75 0.30 6.75 17.05
C GLY A 75 0.98 8.02 16.58
N ALA A 76 1.30 8.14 15.29
CA ALA A 76 1.88 9.37 14.74
C ALA A 76 0.95 10.57 14.90
N THR A 77 -0.36 10.38 14.70
CA THR A 77 -1.37 11.43 14.91
C THR A 77 -1.43 11.86 16.36
N LEU A 78 -1.45 10.92 17.32
CA LEU A 78 -1.44 11.24 18.75
C LEU A 78 -0.16 11.96 19.17
N LEU A 79 1.00 11.52 18.69
CA LEU A 79 2.29 12.17 18.95
C LEU A 79 2.31 13.62 18.43
N ALA A 80 1.68 13.88 17.28
CA ALA A 80 1.52 15.22 16.74
C ALA A 80 0.52 16.07 17.54
N THR A 81 -0.64 15.51 17.90
CA THR A 81 -1.71 16.20 18.63
C THR A 81 -1.30 16.58 20.06
N TYR A 82 -0.57 15.71 20.76
CA TYR A 82 -0.08 15.97 22.11
C TYR A 82 1.24 16.78 22.14
N HIS A 83 1.70 17.28 20.99
CA HIS A 83 2.94 18.04 20.86
C HIS A 83 4.19 17.33 21.41
N VAL A 84 4.18 16.00 21.41
CA VAL A 84 5.37 15.18 21.77
C VAL A 84 6.48 15.42 20.73
N ILE A 85 6.09 15.62 19.47
CA ILE A 85 6.99 16.02 18.40
C ILE A 85 6.88 17.54 18.16
N PRO A 86 8.00 18.28 18.17
CA PRO A 86 8.04 19.70 17.83
C PRO A 86 7.37 20.06 16.50
N ALA A 87 6.64 21.19 16.48
CA ALA A 87 5.87 21.63 15.30
C ALA A 87 6.73 21.84 14.04
N ASN A 88 7.97 22.30 14.19
CA ASN A 88 8.91 22.46 13.08
C ASN A 88 9.21 21.13 12.38
N ILE A 89 9.32 20.03 13.12
CA ILE A 89 9.54 18.68 12.58
C ILE A 89 8.29 18.21 11.83
N ILE A 90 7.09 18.48 12.37
CA ILE A 90 5.82 18.12 11.71
C ILE A 90 5.70 18.84 10.37
N THR A 91 5.94 20.16 10.34
CA THR A 91 5.90 20.95 9.10
C THR A 91 6.96 20.48 8.09
N ALA A 92 8.19 20.22 8.54
CA ALA A 92 9.24 19.70 7.67
C ALA A 92 8.90 18.31 7.11
N THR A 93 8.31 17.43 7.93
CA THR A 93 7.86 16.09 7.52
C THR A 93 6.74 16.17 6.48
N LYS A 94 5.79 17.10 6.65
CA LYS A 94 4.73 17.37 5.66
C LYS A 94 5.33 17.83 4.32
N GLY A 95 6.29 18.76 4.35
CA GLY A 95 7.00 19.21 3.16
C GLY A 95 7.81 18.09 2.49
N PHE A 96 8.42 17.20 3.28
CA PHE A 96 9.17 16.05 2.77
C PHE A 96 8.28 15.04 2.04
N LEU A 97 7.13 14.71 2.62
CA LEU A 97 6.19 13.73 2.05
C LEU A 97 5.43 14.27 0.84
N GLY A 98 4.86 15.48 0.96
CA GLY A 98 3.89 16.00 0.00
C GLY A 98 4.38 17.20 -0.80
N ASP A 99 4.72 18.29 -0.09
CA ASP A 99 4.64 19.64 -0.68
C ASP A 99 5.95 20.15 -1.30
N SER A 100 7.12 19.57 -0.97
CA SER A 100 8.42 20.15 -1.32
C SER A 100 9.45 19.18 -1.89
N PHE A 101 9.48 17.92 -1.43
CA PHE A 101 10.49 16.94 -1.86
C PHE A 101 9.92 15.74 -2.64
N GLY A 102 8.60 15.53 -2.60
CA GLY A 102 7.93 14.49 -3.40
C GLY A 102 8.32 13.06 -3.04
N PHE A 103 8.73 12.78 -1.79
CA PHE A 103 9.07 11.40 -1.38
C PHE A 103 7.90 10.42 -1.57
N LEU A 104 6.66 10.91 -1.45
CA LEU A 104 5.49 10.11 -1.75
C LEU A 104 5.35 9.79 -3.25
N ASP A 105 5.72 10.71 -4.14
CA ASP A 105 5.75 10.45 -5.59
C ASP A 105 6.77 9.36 -5.92
N PHE A 106 7.95 9.44 -5.33
CA PHE A 106 9.00 8.43 -5.42
C PHE A 106 8.45 7.04 -5.02
N TYR A 107 7.77 6.96 -3.87
CA TYR A 107 7.20 5.70 -3.37
C TYR A 107 6.09 5.16 -4.27
N ILE A 108 5.17 6.02 -4.71
CA ILE A 108 4.05 5.62 -5.57
C ILE A 108 4.56 5.15 -6.94
N ALA A 109 5.54 5.83 -7.52
CA ALA A 109 6.14 5.43 -8.79
C ALA A 109 6.81 4.06 -8.70
N ALA A 110 7.59 3.83 -7.63
CA ALA A 110 8.20 2.53 -7.33
C ALA A 110 7.15 1.42 -7.18
N LEU A 111 6.07 1.66 -6.42
CA LEU A 111 4.99 0.71 -6.22
C LEU A 111 4.26 0.33 -7.51
N ILE A 112 3.82 1.32 -8.30
CA ILE A 112 3.04 1.07 -9.52
C ILE A 112 3.88 0.28 -10.53
N CYS A 113 5.11 0.74 -10.76
CA CYS A 113 6.01 0.10 -11.71
C CYS A 113 6.34 -1.34 -11.29
N GLY A 114 6.72 -1.54 -10.02
CA GLY A 114 7.08 -2.86 -9.52
C GLY A 114 5.92 -3.85 -9.48
N ALA A 115 4.72 -3.39 -9.08
CA ALA A 115 3.54 -4.25 -8.98
C ALA A 115 3.07 -4.78 -10.35
N ILE A 116 3.09 -3.93 -11.38
CA ILE A 116 2.58 -4.31 -12.71
C ILE A 116 3.65 -5.06 -13.52
N LEU A 117 4.88 -4.53 -13.58
CA LEU A 117 5.95 -5.17 -14.36
C LEU A 117 6.48 -6.45 -13.71
N GLY A 118 6.45 -6.54 -12.38
CA GLY A 118 6.88 -7.71 -11.63
C GLY A 118 5.95 -8.93 -11.76
N MET A 119 4.79 -8.81 -12.40
CA MET A 119 3.86 -9.91 -12.63
C MET A 119 4.15 -10.65 -13.94
N ASN A 120 3.87 -11.96 -13.99
CA ASN A 120 3.97 -12.73 -15.22
C ASN A 120 2.96 -12.21 -16.26
N ARG A 121 3.43 -11.92 -17.47
CA ARG A 121 2.59 -11.42 -18.57
C ARG A 121 1.47 -12.37 -18.95
N ASN A 122 1.73 -13.67 -19.04
CA ASN A 122 0.72 -14.65 -19.43
C ASN A 122 -0.40 -14.69 -18.40
N LEU A 123 -0.04 -14.61 -17.12
CA LEU A 123 -1.02 -14.47 -16.04
C LEU A 123 -1.75 -13.14 -16.11
N LEU A 124 -1.05 -12.02 -16.31
CA LEU A 124 -1.68 -10.72 -16.47
C LEU A 124 -2.72 -10.78 -17.60
N VAL A 125 -2.34 -11.10 -18.83
CA VAL A 125 -3.25 -11.06 -19.98
C VAL A 125 -4.39 -12.07 -19.85
N LYS A 126 -4.11 -13.32 -19.43
CA LYS A 126 -5.11 -14.37 -19.30
C LYS A 126 -6.08 -14.11 -18.14
N ALA A 127 -5.57 -13.67 -17.00
CA ALA A 127 -6.42 -13.28 -15.87
C ALA A 127 -7.19 -12.01 -16.19
N SER A 128 -6.53 -10.97 -16.71
CA SER A 128 -7.15 -9.69 -17.04
C SER A 128 -8.30 -9.82 -18.03
N ALA A 129 -8.19 -10.65 -19.08
CA ALA A 129 -9.25 -10.77 -20.09
C ALA A 129 -10.59 -11.27 -19.51
N ARG A 130 -10.57 -12.11 -18.47
CA ARG A 130 -11.79 -12.62 -17.81
C ARG A 130 -12.11 -11.87 -16.51
N PHE A 131 -11.09 -11.47 -15.77
CA PHE A 131 -11.22 -10.83 -14.46
C PHE A 131 -11.56 -9.35 -14.57
N ILE A 132 -10.98 -8.59 -15.52
CA ILE A 132 -11.25 -7.15 -15.66
C ILE A 132 -12.74 -6.88 -15.93
N PRO A 133 -13.41 -7.55 -16.90
CA PRO A 133 -14.82 -7.27 -17.15
C PRO A 133 -15.70 -7.54 -15.92
N VAL A 134 -15.48 -8.68 -15.26
CA VAL A 134 -16.23 -9.04 -14.04
C VAL A 134 -15.96 -8.02 -12.92
N SER A 135 -14.70 -7.65 -12.71
CA SER A 135 -14.30 -6.64 -11.70
C SER A 135 -14.92 -5.28 -11.99
N LEU A 136 -14.96 -4.82 -13.25
CA LEU A 136 -15.58 -3.54 -13.60
C LEU A 136 -17.08 -3.55 -13.35
N VAL A 137 -17.77 -4.63 -13.71
CA VAL A 137 -19.21 -4.77 -13.46
C VAL A 137 -19.49 -4.76 -11.96
N THR A 138 -18.74 -5.53 -11.16
CA THR A 138 -18.92 -5.55 -9.70
C THR A 138 -18.57 -4.21 -9.06
N MET A 139 -17.56 -3.49 -9.56
CA MET A 139 -17.23 -2.13 -9.12
C MET A 139 -18.36 -1.16 -9.42
N VAL A 140 -18.95 -1.18 -10.62
CA VAL A 140 -20.08 -0.30 -10.97
C VAL A 140 -21.29 -0.61 -10.10
N VAL A 141 -21.68 -1.89 -10.00
CA VAL A 141 -22.83 -2.31 -9.17
C VAL A 141 -22.59 -1.95 -7.70
N GLY A 142 -21.39 -2.21 -7.17
CA GLY A 142 -21.02 -1.85 -5.81
C GLY A 142 -21.06 -0.34 -5.55
N ALA A 143 -20.54 0.47 -6.47
CA ALA A 143 -20.57 1.93 -6.36
C ALA A 143 -21.99 2.47 -6.35
N LEU A 144 -22.84 2.01 -7.29
CA LEU A 144 -24.24 2.42 -7.33
C LEU A 144 -24.99 2.00 -6.06
N SER A 145 -24.73 0.79 -5.56
CA SER A 145 -25.38 0.27 -4.34
C SER A 145 -25.03 1.11 -3.12
N VAL A 146 -23.74 1.43 -2.94
CA VAL A 146 -23.27 2.31 -1.86
C VAL A 146 -23.82 3.73 -2.01
N GLY A 147 -23.89 4.25 -3.24
CA GLY A 147 -24.48 5.56 -3.52
C GLY A 147 -25.96 5.63 -3.15
N ILE A 148 -26.74 4.60 -3.47
CA ILE A 148 -28.18 4.52 -3.14
C ILE A 148 -28.35 4.50 -1.61
N VAL A 149 -27.66 3.60 -0.91
CA VAL A 149 -27.74 3.51 0.55
C VAL A 149 -27.28 4.82 1.20
N GLY A 150 -26.20 5.43 0.71
CA GLY A 150 -25.72 6.72 1.16
C GLY A 150 -26.73 7.86 0.98
N SER A 151 -27.47 7.85 -0.13
CA SER A 151 -28.56 8.80 -0.35
C SER A 151 -29.72 8.58 0.62
N LEU A 152 -30.08 7.33 0.91
CA LEU A 152 -31.13 6.99 1.88
C LEU A 152 -30.75 7.41 3.31
N LEU A 153 -29.47 7.36 3.66
CA LEU A 153 -28.93 7.82 4.95
C LEU A 153 -28.72 9.34 5.01
N GLY A 154 -29.04 10.09 3.94
CA GLY A 154 -28.87 11.54 3.88
C GLY A 154 -27.42 12.03 3.73
N GLN A 155 -26.46 11.14 3.47
CA GLN A 155 -25.04 11.49 3.24
C GLN A 155 -24.78 11.97 1.80
N GLY A 156 -25.68 11.64 0.87
CA GLY A 156 -25.62 12.04 -0.53
C GLY A 156 -24.92 11.02 -1.43
N PHE A 157 -25.51 10.79 -2.60
CA PHE A 157 -25.10 9.74 -3.54
C PHE A 157 -23.62 9.82 -3.95
N GLY A 158 -23.18 10.99 -4.43
CA GLY A 158 -21.79 11.20 -4.87
C GLY A 158 -20.79 11.14 -3.72
N HIS A 159 -21.14 11.69 -2.56
CA HIS A 159 -20.27 11.68 -1.38
C HIS A 159 -19.98 10.25 -0.92
N SER A 160 -21.01 9.40 -0.82
CA SER A 160 -20.84 8.01 -0.43
C SER A 160 -20.04 7.19 -1.45
N ILE A 161 -20.18 7.47 -2.74
CA ILE A 161 -19.33 6.82 -3.76
C ILE A 161 -17.87 7.25 -3.58
N LEU A 162 -17.59 8.54 -3.50
CA LEU A 162 -16.22 9.07 -3.44
C LEU A 162 -15.49 8.67 -2.14
N TYR A 163 -16.17 8.72 -1.00
CA TYR A 163 -15.54 8.57 0.32
C TYR A 163 -15.74 7.19 0.96
N VAL A 164 -16.63 6.35 0.44
CA VAL A 164 -16.84 4.98 0.93
C VAL A 164 -16.53 3.96 -0.14
N SER A 165 -17.18 4.03 -1.31
CA SER A 165 -17.07 2.98 -2.33
C SER A 165 -15.69 2.92 -2.99
N PHE A 166 -15.19 4.02 -3.55
CA PHE A 166 -13.89 4.04 -4.24
C PHE A 166 -12.72 3.62 -3.34
N PRO A 167 -12.64 4.06 -2.07
CA PRO A 167 -11.64 3.56 -1.12
C PRO A 167 -11.66 2.04 -0.92
N GLN A 168 -12.82 1.38 -0.98
CA GLN A 168 -12.87 -0.09 -0.88
C GLN A 168 -12.35 -0.80 -2.12
N MET A 169 -12.35 -0.12 -3.27
CA MET A 169 -12.02 -0.73 -4.56
C MET A 169 -10.54 -0.57 -4.95
N VAL A 170 -9.76 0.16 -4.15
CA VAL A 170 -8.32 0.35 -4.40
C VAL A 170 -7.47 -0.70 -3.68
N GLY A 171 -6.21 -0.84 -4.07
CA GLY A 171 -5.26 -1.85 -3.58
C GLY A 171 -4.75 -1.64 -2.15
N GLY A 172 -5.64 -1.40 -1.18
CA GLY A 172 -5.31 -1.24 0.24
C GLY A 172 -4.67 0.10 0.58
N MET A 173 -4.21 0.23 1.84
CA MET A 173 -3.76 1.53 2.37
C MET A 173 -2.54 2.12 1.64
N GLY A 174 -1.50 1.31 1.42
CA GLY A 174 -0.23 1.78 0.85
C GLY A 174 -0.28 2.01 -0.66
N ALA A 175 -0.82 1.05 -1.43
CA ALA A 175 -0.83 1.12 -2.88
C ALA A 175 -2.09 1.78 -3.46
N GLY A 176 -3.15 1.92 -2.67
CA GLY A 176 -4.43 2.47 -3.11
C GLY A 176 -4.76 3.82 -2.46
N ILE A 177 -4.97 3.82 -1.14
CA ILE A 177 -5.48 5.00 -0.41
C ILE A 177 -4.49 6.17 -0.46
N LEU A 178 -3.18 5.90 -0.38
CA LEU A 178 -2.15 6.94 -0.53
C LEU A 178 -2.24 7.66 -1.89
N PRO A 179 -2.11 6.99 -3.06
CA PRO A 179 -2.33 7.65 -4.35
C PRO A 179 -3.70 8.32 -4.49
N LEU A 180 -4.77 7.64 -4.04
CA LEU A 180 -6.14 8.15 -4.16
C LEU A 180 -6.31 9.46 -3.37
N SER A 181 -5.79 9.52 -2.14
CA SER A 181 -5.84 10.74 -1.31
C SER A 181 -5.13 11.93 -1.97
N LYS A 182 -4.06 11.68 -2.73
CA LYS A 182 -3.32 12.72 -3.45
C LYS A 182 -4.07 13.20 -4.71
N ILE A 183 -4.68 12.28 -5.46
CA ILE A 183 -5.57 12.61 -6.58
C ILE A 183 -6.74 13.46 -6.08
N TYR A 184 -7.34 13.07 -4.96
CA TYR A 184 -8.45 13.82 -4.37
C TYR A 184 -8.00 15.19 -3.86
N ALA A 185 -6.86 15.28 -3.17
CA ALA A 185 -6.32 16.56 -2.69
C ALA A 185 -6.13 17.58 -3.82
N ALA A 186 -5.60 17.12 -4.96
CA ALA A 186 -5.39 17.94 -6.14
C ALA A 186 -6.70 18.47 -6.76
N ASN A 187 -7.80 17.71 -6.68
CA ASN A 187 -9.07 18.04 -7.33
C ASN A 187 -10.13 18.65 -6.40
N LEU A 188 -10.10 18.33 -5.11
CA LEU A 188 -11.06 18.78 -4.09
C LEU A 188 -10.52 19.94 -3.23
N HIS A 189 -9.33 20.47 -3.56
CA HIS A 189 -8.68 21.58 -2.84
C HIS A 189 -8.54 21.34 -1.33
N GLY A 190 -8.35 20.08 -0.93
CA GLY A 190 -8.14 19.66 0.46
C GLY A 190 -6.70 19.24 0.72
N SER A 191 -6.32 19.12 1.99
CA SER A 191 -5.03 18.50 2.32
C SER A 191 -5.08 16.99 2.11
N GLN A 192 -4.03 16.42 1.53
CA GLN A 192 -3.91 14.97 1.34
C GLN A 192 -4.08 14.21 2.66
N ALA A 193 -3.49 14.72 3.75
CA ALA A 193 -3.58 14.11 5.07
C ALA A 193 -5.03 14.05 5.58
N ALA A 194 -5.79 15.14 5.46
CA ALA A 194 -7.19 15.16 5.90
C ALA A 194 -8.05 14.16 5.11
N ILE A 195 -7.85 14.11 3.79
CA ILE A 195 -8.56 13.15 2.93
C ILE A 195 -8.16 11.73 3.31
N PHE A 196 -6.87 11.44 3.45
CA PHE A 196 -6.37 10.14 3.88
C PHE A 196 -7.00 9.71 5.22
N SER A 197 -7.05 10.60 6.21
CA SER A 197 -7.67 10.33 7.52
C SER A 197 -9.17 10.03 7.44
N GLN A 198 -9.85 10.48 6.40
CA GLN A 198 -11.25 10.14 6.15
C GLN A 198 -11.39 8.79 5.42
N LEU A 199 -10.52 8.50 4.45
CA LEU A 199 -10.58 7.27 3.66
C LEU A 199 -10.07 6.04 4.42
N ALA A 200 -9.06 6.19 5.28
CA ALA A 200 -8.40 5.08 5.94
C ALA A 200 -9.34 4.29 6.89
N PRO A 201 -10.11 4.92 7.80
CA PRO A 201 -11.02 4.18 8.67
C PRO A 201 -12.11 3.42 7.91
N ALA A 202 -12.67 4.05 6.87
CA ALA A 202 -13.67 3.42 6.01
C ALA A 202 -13.09 2.16 5.34
N THR A 203 -11.86 2.23 4.84
CA THR A 203 -11.15 1.10 4.19
C THR A 203 -10.88 -0.04 5.17
N THR A 204 -10.43 0.27 6.38
CA THR A 204 -10.20 -0.75 7.42
C THR A 204 -11.49 -1.49 7.77
N LEU A 205 -12.58 -0.76 8.02
CA LEU A 205 -13.87 -1.37 8.34
C LEU A 205 -14.41 -2.20 7.18
N GLY A 206 -14.32 -1.70 5.95
CA GLY A 206 -14.76 -2.42 4.77
C GLY A 206 -13.96 -3.70 4.53
N ASN A 207 -12.65 -3.73 4.86
CA ASN A 207 -11.86 -4.96 4.81
C ASN A 207 -12.38 -6.03 5.79
N ILE A 208 -12.77 -5.66 7.01
CA ILE A 208 -13.38 -6.58 7.98
C ILE A 208 -14.69 -7.16 7.41
N LEU A 209 -15.55 -6.29 6.88
CA LEU A 209 -16.81 -6.71 6.28
C LEU A 209 -16.60 -7.58 5.04
N ALA A 210 -15.56 -7.32 4.24
CA ALA A 210 -15.20 -8.13 3.10
C ALA A 210 -14.76 -9.55 3.52
N ILE A 211 -13.98 -9.68 4.60
CA ILE A 211 -13.60 -10.99 5.16
C ILE A 211 -14.85 -11.75 5.63
N ILE A 212 -15.73 -11.09 6.40
CA ILE A 212 -16.98 -11.71 6.87
C ILE A 212 -17.85 -12.14 5.67
N GLY A 213 -18.00 -11.25 4.68
CA GLY A 213 -18.75 -11.52 3.46
C GLY A 213 -18.18 -12.69 2.65
N ALA A 214 -16.86 -12.78 2.53
CA ALA A 214 -16.20 -13.90 1.87
C ALA A 214 -16.48 -15.23 2.58
N VAL A 215 -16.41 -15.26 3.92
CA VAL A 215 -16.74 -16.45 4.71
C VAL A 215 -18.21 -16.85 4.55
N LEU A 216 -19.12 -15.88 4.53
CA LEU A 216 -20.55 -16.13 4.31
C LEU A 216 -20.82 -16.71 2.93
N ILE A 217 -20.20 -16.16 1.87
CA ILE A 217 -20.32 -16.67 0.50
C ILE A 217 -19.82 -18.12 0.43
N VAL A 218 -18.64 -18.41 0.99
CA VAL A 218 -18.09 -19.78 0.96
C VAL A 218 -19.03 -20.76 1.66
N LYS A 219 -19.64 -20.39 2.79
CA LYS A 219 -20.58 -21.25 3.50
C LYS A 219 -21.90 -21.45 2.75
N VAL A 220 -22.46 -20.39 2.18
CA VAL A 220 -23.75 -20.44 1.47
C VAL A 220 -23.64 -21.22 0.16
N PHE A 221 -22.51 -21.09 -0.53
CA PHE A 221 -22.27 -21.71 -1.84
C PHE A 221 -21.40 -22.97 -1.76
N ALA A 222 -21.17 -23.53 -0.57
CA ALA A 222 -20.26 -24.65 -0.37
C ALA A 222 -20.51 -25.82 -1.34
N ASP A 223 -21.78 -26.25 -1.44
CA ASP A 223 -22.23 -27.38 -2.26
C ASP A 223 -22.85 -26.95 -3.61
N SER A 224 -22.70 -25.67 -3.97
CA SER A 224 -23.30 -25.11 -5.18
C SER A 224 -22.46 -25.41 -6.42
N PRO A 225 -23.07 -25.63 -7.61
CA PRO A 225 -22.33 -25.74 -8.87
C PRO A 225 -21.55 -24.48 -9.25
N TYR A 226 -21.79 -23.35 -8.57
CA TYR A 226 -21.05 -22.10 -8.76
C TYR A 226 -19.75 -22.02 -7.94
N ASN A 227 -19.45 -23.03 -7.11
CA ASN A 227 -18.21 -23.10 -6.35
C ASN A 227 -17.09 -23.79 -7.14
N GLY A 228 -16.01 -23.04 -7.41
CA GLY A 228 -14.82 -23.58 -8.07
C GLY A 228 -13.87 -24.36 -7.15
N HIS A 229 -14.25 -24.61 -5.88
CA HIS A 229 -13.44 -25.27 -4.85
C HIS A 229 -11.99 -24.77 -4.78
N GLY A 230 -11.84 -23.44 -4.83
CA GLY A 230 -10.53 -22.77 -4.75
C GLY A 230 -9.83 -22.58 -6.11
N VAL A 231 -10.44 -22.96 -7.23
CA VAL A 231 -9.89 -22.74 -8.58
C VAL A 231 -10.76 -21.77 -9.37
N LEU A 232 -10.29 -20.53 -9.51
CA LEU A 232 -10.97 -19.51 -10.33
C LEU A 232 -10.61 -19.61 -11.81
N ILE A 233 -9.32 -19.83 -12.11
CA ILE A 233 -8.79 -20.07 -13.45
C ILE A 233 -7.76 -21.20 -13.31
N PRO A 234 -7.81 -22.26 -14.13
CA PRO A 234 -6.73 -23.25 -14.17
C PRO A 234 -5.45 -22.57 -14.68
N VAL A 235 -4.52 -22.36 -13.75
CA VAL A 235 -3.20 -21.78 -13.98
C VAL A 235 -2.17 -22.89 -13.77
N ASN A 236 -1.17 -22.96 -14.66
CA ASN A 236 -0.10 -23.94 -14.49
C ASN A 236 0.80 -23.50 -13.32
N LYS A 237 1.14 -24.41 -12.40
CA LYS A 237 1.89 -24.06 -11.17
C LYS A 237 3.26 -23.44 -11.46
N ASP A 238 3.83 -23.72 -12.63
CA ASP A 238 5.10 -23.11 -13.06
C ASP A 238 4.96 -21.62 -13.43
N GLU A 239 3.76 -21.15 -13.82
CA GLU A 239 3.52 -19.73 -14.08
C GLU A 239 3.45 -18.90 -12.79
N LEU A 240 3.20 -19.54 -11.64
CA LEU A 240 3.16 -18.94 -10.31
C LEU A 240 4.53 -18.79 -9.65
N LYS A 241 5.57 -19.46 -10.17
CA LYS A 241 6.93 -19.35 -9.62
C LYS A 241 7.51 -17.99 -9.99
N LYS A 242 7.61 -17.09 -9.01
CA LYS A 242 8.58 -15.98 -9.08
C LYS A 242 9.97 -16.61 -9.02
N GLU A 243 10.73 -16.53 -10.12
CA GLU A 243 12.15 -16.88 -10.11
C GLU A 243 12.86 -16.00 -9.07
N LYS A 244 13.49 -16.63 -8.09
CA LYS A 244 14.36 -15.96 -7.12
C LYS A 244 15.59 -15.44 -7.86
N LEU A 245 15.56 -14.19 -8.28
CA LEU A 245 16.77 -13.51 -8.72
C LEU A 245 17.57 -13.09 -7.48
N THR A 246 18.89 -13.15 -7.57
CA THR A 246 19.78 -12.62 -6.53
C THR A 246 19.65 -11.10 -6.47
N LEU A 247 19.33 -10.57 -5.29
CA LEU A 247 19.20 -9.14 -5.04
C LEU A 247 20.56 -8.44 -5.21
N ASP A 248 20.81 -7.88 -6.39
CA ASP A 248 21.93 -6.97 -6.62
C ASP A 248 21.44 -5.52 -6.43
N PRO A 249 22.06 -4.71 -5.54
CA PRO A 249 21.70 -3.30 -5.37
C PRO A 249 21.70 -2.49 -6.68
N THR A 250 22.58 -2.84 -7.61
CA THR A 250 22.68 -2.21 -8.94
C THR A 250 21.42 -2.45 -9.75
N GLN A 251 20.89 -3.67 -9.66
CA GLN A 251 19.70 -4.13 -10.35
C GLN A 251 18.44 -3.39 -9.87
N SER A 252 18.29 -3.18 -8.57
CA SER A 252 17.21 -2.36 -8.01
C SER A 252 17.30 -0.89 -8.44
N GLY A 253 18.52 -0.34 -8.53
CA GLY A 253 18.74 1.03 -9.02
C GLY A 253 18.29 1.25 -10.47
N VAL A 254 18.54 0.28 -11.36
CA VAL A 254 18.09 0.33 -12.76
C VAL A 254 16.56 0.23 -12.86
N GLY A 255 15.93 -0.64 -12.08
CA GLY A 255 14.46 -0.72 -12.03
C GLY A 255 13.84 0.60 -11.55
N MET A 256 14.48 1.25 -10.57
CA MET A 256 14.04 2.53 -10.03
C MET A 256 14.17 3.66 -11.05
N MET A 257 15.29 3.72 -11.79
CA MET A 257 15.48 4.67 -12.89
C MET A 257 14.38 4.54 -13.96
N PHE A 258 14.01 3.30 -14.30
CA PHE A 258 12.93 3.05 -15.25
C PHE A 258 11.57 3.49 -14.71
N ALA A 259 11.26 3.18 -13.44
CA ALA A 259 10.02 3.60 -12.79
C ALA A 259 9.85 5.14 -12.80
N PHE A 260 10.92 5.89 -12.51
CA PHE A 260 10.87 7.36 -12.54
C PHE A 260 10.78 7.91 -13.96
N SER A 261 11.41 7.27 -14.93
CA SER A 261 11.27 7.65 -16.34
C SER A 261 9.82 7.55 -16.80
N ILE A 262 9.12 6.46 -16.44
CA ILE A 262 7.69 6.30 -16.75
C ILE A 262 6.84 7.33 -15.99
N PHE A 263 7.14 7.61 -14.73
CA PHE A 263 6.44 8.67 -14.00
C PHE A 263 6.56 10.03 -14.71
N LEU A 264 7.77 10.39 -15.19
CA LEU A 264 7.99 11.60 -15.97
C LEU A 264 7.22 11.59 -17.30
N LEU A 265 7.12 10.45 -17.98
CA LEU A 265 6.24 10.31 -19.15
C LEU A 265 4.77 10.59 -18.77
N GLY A 266 4.33 10.12 -17.61
CA GLY A 266 3.00 10.42 -17.06
C GLY A 266 2.79 11.92 -16.81
N VAL A 267 3.82 12.63 -16.33
CA VAL A 267 3.80 14.10 -16.16
C VAL A 267 3.70 14.81 -17.52
N ILE A 268 4.44 14.33 -18.54
CA ILE A 268 4.34 14.86 -19.90
C ILE A 268 2.92 14.68 -20.44
N CYS A 269 2.31 13.50 -20.27
CA CYS A 269 0.92 13.26 -20.68
C CYS A 269 -0.08 14.14 -19.91
N ASN A 270 0.14 14.36 -18.61
CA ASN A 270 -0.66 15.28 -17.81
C ASN A 270 -0.59 16.72 -18.34
N ALA A 271 0.56 17.17 -18.86
CA ALA A 271 0.67 18.50 -19.46
C ALA A 271 -0.23 18.68 -20.69
N PHE A 272 -0.46 17.61 -21.47
CA PHE A 272 -1.39 17.63 -22.60
C PHE A 272 -2.87 17.47 -22.18
N VAL A 273 -3.14 16.74 -21.10
CA VAL A 273 -4.50 16.53 -20.57
C VAL A 273 -4.51 16.77 -19.05
N PRO A 274 -4.61 18.04 -18.61
CA PRO A 274 -4.44 18.42 -17.20
C PRO A 274 -5.50 17.84 -16.26
N LYS A 275 -6.65 17.41 -16.80
CA LYS A 275 -7.76 16.83 -16.04
C LYS A 275 -7.44 15.46 -15.44
N ILE A 276 -6.45 14.75 -15.97
CA ILE A 276 -6.09 13.39 -15.54
C ILE A 276 -4.76 13.44 -14.80
N HIS A 277 -4.73 13.01 -13.54
CA HIS A 277 -3.53 13.03 -12.71
C HIS A 277 -2.39 12.16 -13.29
N SER A 278 -1.13 12.57 -13.11
CA SER A 278 0.05 11.88 -13.67
C SER A 278 0.16 10.39 -13.31
N TYR A 279 -0.33 10.01 -12.12
CA TYR A 279 -0.38 8.60 -11.70
C TYR A 279 -1.30 7.74 -12.58
N ALA A 280 -2.42 8.28 -13.05
CA ALA A 280 -3.33 7.55 -13.92
C ALA A 280 -2.67 7.28 -15.28
N PHE A 281 -1.97 8.28 -15.85
CA PHE A 281 -1.16 8.09 -17.06
C PHE A 281 -0.05 7.08 -16.86
N MET A 282 0.66 7.13 -15.73
CA MET A 282 1.69 6.14 -15.40
C MET A 282 1.11 4.72 -15.43
N ILE A 283 -0.01 4.46 -14.77
CA ILE A 283 -0.65 3.14 -14.76
C ILE A 283 -0.98 2.66 -16.18
N ILE A 284 -1.58 3.53 -16.99
CA ILE A 284 -1.96 3.21 -18.39
C ILE A 284 -0.71 2.88 -19.20
N ILE A 285 0.35 3.70 -19.10
CA ILE A 285 1.60 3.49 -19.84
C ILE A 285 2.25 2.17 -19.44
N VAL A 286 2.40 1.89 -18.13
CA VAL A 286 3.00 0.62 -17.66
C VAL A 286 2.19 -0.57 -18.15
N PHE A 287 0.86 -0.48 -18.11
CA PHE A 287 -0.02 -1.55 -18.58
C PHE A 287 0.12 -1.80 -20.07
N ILE A 288 0.15 -0.74 -20.89
CA ILE A 288 0.39 -0.82 -22.35
C ILE A 288 1.76 -1.46 -22.60
N LEU A 289 2.82 -0.95 -21.99
CA LEU A 289 4.19 -1.45 -22.15
C LEU A 289 4.27 -2.96 -21.84
N LYS A 290 3.60 -3.40 -20.77
CA LYS A 290 3.52 -4.81 -20.37
C LYS A 290 2.69 -5.66 -21.34
N ALA A 291 1.55 -5.14 -21.81
CA ALA A 291 0.67 -5.84 -22.75
C ALA A 291 1.34 -6.09 -24.10
N PHE A 292 2.03 -5.07 -24.64
CA PHE A 292 2.75 -5.12 -25.92
C PHE A 292 4.13 -5.78 -25.85
N ASN A 293 4.59 -6.18 -24.65
CA ASN A 293 5.94 -6.77 -24.46
C ASN A 293 7.06 -5.84 -24.94
N ALA A 294 6.88 -4.54 -24.74
CA ALA A 294 7.85 -3.51 -25.13
C ALA A 294 9.04 -3.44 -24.14
N VAL A 295 8.90 -4.00 -22.93
CA VAL A 295 9.91 -3.99 -21.89
C VAL A 295 10.70 -5.31 -21.90
N PRO A 296 12.04 -5.27 -21.94
CA PRO A 296 12.86 -6.48 -21.83
C PRO A 296 12.60 -7.22 -20.51
N LYS A 297 12.45 -8.56 -20.57
CA LYS A 297 12.24 -9.42 -19.39
C LYS A 297 13.21 -9.18 -18.24
N PRO A 298 14.53 -8.94 -18.46
CA PRO A 298 15.43 -8.58 -17.37
C PRO A 298 14.94 -7.34 -16.64
N LEU A 299 14.60 -6.27 -17.36
CA LEU A 299 14.17 -5.00 -16.79
C LEU A 299 12.84 -5.10 -16.03
N GLU A 300 11.90 -5.94 -16.50
CA GLU A 300 10.67 -6.23 -15.76
C GLU A 300 10.96 -6.86 -14.38
N LYS A 301 11.90 -7.80 -14.33
CA LYS A 301 12.34 -8.42 -13.08
C LYS A 301 13.00 -7.38 -12.16
N LEU A 302 13.83 -6.49 -12.72
CA LEU A 302 14.45 -5.41 -11.95
C LEU A 302 13.41 -4.50 -11.31
N CYS A 303 12.40 -4.09 -12.08
CA CYS A 303 11.30 -3.26 -11.59
C CYS A 303 10.50 -3.95 -10.49
N GLY A 304 10.27 -5.26 -10.62
CA GLY A 304 9.60 -6.06 -9.59
C GLY A 304 10.27 -6.03 -8.21
N HIS A 305 11.59 -5.83 -8.14
CA HIS A 305 12.33 -5.73 -6.88
C HIS A 305 12.39 -4.31 -6.30
N VAL A 306 11.96 -3.30 -7.06
CA VAL A 306 11.85 -1.91 -6.56
C VAL A 306 10.67 -1.79 -5.59
N GLN A 307 9.65 -2.64 -5.75
CA GLN A 307 8.53 -2.66 -4.84
C GLN A 307 8.98 -3.16 -3.46
N PRO A 308 8.79 -2.39 -2.37
CA PRO A 308 8.99 -2.89 -1.03
C PRO A 308 8.02 -4.04 -0.74
N SER A 309 8.50 -5.28 -0.85
CA SER A 309 7.77 -6.48 -0.47
C SER A 309 7.87 -6.68 1.04
N HIS A 310 6.82 -6.32 1.77
CA HIS A 310 6.72 -6.71 3.19
C HIS A 310 6.54 -8.23 3.41
N TYR A 311 6.47 -9.02 2.33
CA TYR A 311 6.16 -10.46 2.36
C TYR A 311 7.35 -11.41 2.19
N ASP A 312 8.58 -10.91 2.06
CA ASP A 312 9.78 -11.79 1.97
C ASP A 312 10.37 -12.17 3.34
N GLN A 313 9.75 -11.73 4.44
CA GLN A 313 10.03 -12.27 5.77
C GLN A 313 9.06 -13.44 6.04
N PRO A 314 9.53 -14.63 6.41
CA PRO A 314 8.65 -15.67 6.91
C PRO A 314 8.00 -15.15 8.19
N HIS A 315 6.77 -14.66 8.09
CA HIS A 315 5.98 -14.38 9.27
C HIS A 315 5.78 -15.73 9.99
N PRO A 316 6.07 -15.85 11.30
CA PRO A 316 5.74 -17.05 12.06
C PRO A 316 4.21 -17.30 12.13
N CYS A 317 3.41 -16.35 11.64
CA CYS A 317 1.97 -16.43 11.48
C CYS A 317 1.51 -16.50 10.01
N SER A 318 2.36 -16.87 9.04
CA SER A 318 1.81 -17.49 7.83
C SER A 318 1.35 -18.88 8.24
N PRO A 319 0.04 -19.19 8.25
CA PRO A 319 -0.34 -20.58 8.33
C PRO A 319 0.25 -21.20 7.07
N SER A 320 1.22 -22.10 7.24
CA SER A 320 1.16 -23.31 6.45
C SER A 320 -0.29 -23.75 6.58
N TRP A 321 -1.07 -23.62 5.50
CA TRP A 321 -2.39 -24.19 5.43
C TRP A 321 -2.21 -25.70 5.51
N ASP A 322 -1.97 -26.15 6.74
CA ASP A 322 -1.88 -27.53 7.10
C ASP A 322 -3.31 -28.03 7.03
N ARG A 323 -3.47 -29.07 6.23
CA ARG A 323 -4.73 -29.51 5.68
C ARG A 323 -5.50 -30.35 6.71
N SER A 324 -5.54 -29.89 7.96
CA SER A 324 -6.00 -30.62 9.15
C SER A 324 -7.26 -30.03 9.79
N PHE A 325 -7.86 -28.99 9.20
CA PHE A 325 -9.16 -28.43 9.63
C PHE A 325 -10.35 -28.85 8.75
N LEU A 326 -10.16 -29.90 7.95
CA LEU A 326 -11.23 -30.56 7.17
C LEU A 326 -11.19 -32.09 7.38
N ASP A 327 -11.05 -32.50 8.63
CA ASP A 327 -11.51 -33.81 9.14
C ASP A 327 -12.46 -33.57 10.32
#